data_AF-A0AB38P5E0-F1
#
_entry.id   AF-A0AB38P5E0-F1
#
_cell.length_a   1.000
_cell.length_b   1.000
_cell.length_c   1.000
_cell.angle_alpha   90.00
_cell.angle_beta   90.00
_cell.angle_gamma   90.00
#
_symmetry.space_group_name_H-M   'P 1'
#
loop_
_entity.id
_entity.type
_entity.pdbx_description
1 polymer ?
#
loop_
_entity_poly.entity_id
_entity_poly.type
_entity_poly.pdbx_seq_one_letter_code
_entity_poly.pdbx_strand_id
1 'polypeptide(L)'
;MSESSIAPYLKTTPKPFGVNVEWKWPGDCAVLELQCLHEDGRLVKERIYWPTTGYLISGLKTGERVQVRLRPIAEDGSARDWRVGDWVEGVSSVDAGDIIQALDEEIQSYCSIEDLKWGWFVDKAGQAYIHKALIGDGVLSTGYNVKLNVNVTDKDKQHEAGMALDVDDGKSRVKFLAEKFAVAANTQNALETALQQSIKKVVDETIQQAMQPGGAIWTSLRRGI
;
A
#
# COMPACT_ATOMS: atom_id res chain seq x y z
N MET A 1 29.43 51.94 -34.18
CA MET A 1 28.48 51.17 -33.36
C MET A 1 28.97 49.75 -33.34
N SER A 2 29.40 49.25 -32.18
CA SER A 2 29.96 47.91 -32.06
C SER A 2 28.85 46.89 -32.32
N GLU A 3 29.00 46.07 -33.35
CA GLU A 3 28.24 44.83 -33.47
C GLU A 3 28.50 44.02 -32.21
N SER A 4 27.52 43.93 -31.32
CA SER A 4 27.57 43.01 -30.17
C SER A 4 27.47 41.58 -30.71
N SER A 5 28.61 41.09 -31.19
CA SER A 5 28.90 39.73 -31.66
C SER A 5 28.96 38.76 -30.47
N ILE A 6 27.92 38.73 -29.64
CA ILE A 6 27.80 37.72 -28.59
C ILE A 6 26.63 36.83 -29.00
N ALA A 7 26.91 35.91 -29.92
CA ALA A 7 26.00 34.80 -30.16
C ALA A 7 25.82 34.08 -28.82
N PRO A 8 24.58 33.87 -28.34
CA PRO A 8 24.36 33.17 -27.10
C PRO A 8 24.98 31.78 -27.24
N TYR A 9 25.82 31.39 -26.28
CA TYR A 9 26.30 30.01 -26.20
C TYR A 9 25.08 29.12 -26.06
N LEU A 10 24.81 28.27 -27.05
CA LEU A 10 23.66 27.38 -27.10
C LEU A 10 24.16 25.94 -27.01
N LYS A 11 23.64 25.19 -26.04
CA LYS A 11 23.97 23.78 -25.84
C LYS A 11 22.70 22.95 -25.84
N THR A 12 22.70 21.86 -26.59
CA THR A 12 21.64 20.84 -26.57
C THR A 12 22.13 19.63 -25.77
N THR A 13 21.26 19.08 -24.93
CA THR A 13 21.53 17.83 -24.22
C THR A 13 20.34 16.89 -24.44
N PRO A 14 20.57 15.63 -24.86
CA PRO A 14 19.50 14.65 -25.00
C PRO A 14 18.76 14.42 -23.69
N LYS A 15 17.43 14.29 -23.77
CA LYS A 15 16.58 13.84 -22.68
C LYS A 15 15.60 12.77 -23.20
N PRO A 16 15.11 11.88 -22.33
CA PRO A 16 13.96 11.04 -22.69
C PRO A 16 12.81 11.92 -23.18
N PHE A 17 12.29 11.58 -24.36
CA PHE A 17 11.17 12.28 -25.01
C PHE A 17 11.36 13.79 -25.25
N GLY A 18 12.60 14.26 -25.30
CA GLY A 18 12.87 15.69 -25.47
C GLY A 18 14.34 16.06 -25.66
N VAL A 19 14.59 17.34 -25.82
CA VAL A 19 15.93 17.94 -25.85
C VAL A 19 15.95 19.10 -24.88
N ASN A 20 16.87 19.05 -23.92
CA ASN A 20 17.14 20.20 -23.07
C ASN A 20 18.04 21.18 -23.83
N VAL A 21 17.60 22.43 -23.92
CA VAL A 21 18.32 23.52 -24.56
C VAL A 21 18.76 24.48 -23.48
N GLU A 22 20.06 24.72 -23.35
CA GLU A 22 20.63 25.60 -22.34
C GLU A 22 21.43 26.71 -23.01
N TRP A 23 21.40 27.91 -22.42
CA TRP A 23 22.16 29.04 -22.93
C TRP A 23 22.73 29.94 -21.86
N LYS A 24 23.70 30.76 -22.28
CA LYS A 24 24.20 31.90 -21.51
C LYS A 24 23.66 33.20 -22.09
N TRP A 25 23.17 34.07 -21.23
CA TRP A 25 22.67 35.38 -21.62
C TRP A 25 23.81 36.27 -22.16
N PRO A 26 23.64 36.86 -23.36
CA PRO A 26 24.61 37.80 -23.90
C PRO A 26 24.40 39.20 -23.28
N GLY A 27 25.36 39.68 -22.48
CA GLY A 27 25.37 41.06 -21.95
C GLY A 27 24.05 41.49 -21.27
N ASP A 28 23.66 42.75 -21.49
CA ASP A 28 22.45 43.39 -20.91
C ASP A 28 21.14 43.01 -21.66
N CYS A 29 21.12 41.86 -22.32
CA CYS A 29 19.95 41.40 -23.06
C CYS A 29 18.83 40.91 -22.12
N ALA A 30 17.62 41.43 -22.28
CA ALA A 30 16.45 41.01 -21.49
C ALA A 30 15.60 39.93 -22.18
N VAL A 31 15.68 39.80 -23.51
CA VAL A 31 14.80 38.92 -24.30
C VAL A 31 15.56 38.15 -25.38
N LEU A 32 15.31 36.85 -25.49
CA LEU A 32 15.81 36.00 -26.58
C LEU A 32 14.64 35.48 -27.42
N GLU A 33 14.88 35.31 -28.72
CA GLU A 33 14.01 34.54 -29.61
C GLU A 33 14.59 33.14 -29.80
N LEU A 34 13.85 32.13 -29.36
CA LEU A 34 14.11 30.72 -29.64
C LEU A 34 13.30 30.29 -30.86
N GLN A 35 13.93 29.60 -31.80
CA GLN A 35 13.22 28.88 -32.85
C GLN A 35 13.62 27.41 -32.84
N CYS A 36 12.60 26.54 -32.87
CA CYS A 36 12.74 25.10 -32.95
C CYS A 36 12.09 24.61 -34.24
N LEU A 37 12.85 23.92 -35.09
CA LEU A 37 12.36 23.23 -36.27
C LEU A 37 12.34 21.73 -35.99
N HIS A 38 11.15 21.15 -35.96
CA HIS A 38 10.95 19.71 -35.84
C HIS A 38 11.20 18.99 -37.17
N GLU A 39 11.47 17.69 -37.11
CA GLU A 39 11.69 16.84 -38.28
C GLU A 39 10.49 16.79 -39.24
N ASP A 40 9.27 16.99 -38.72
CA ASP A 40 8.04 17.10 -39.50
C ASP A 40 7.87 18.46 -40.24
N GLY A 41 8.83 19.37 -40.10
CA GLY A 41 8.82 20.70 -40.69
C GLY A 41 8.11 21.77 -39.85
N ARG A 42 7.56 21.41 -38.68
CA ARG A 42 6.91 22.37 -37.78
C ARG A 42 7.95 23.31 -37.16
N LEU A 43 7.80 24.60 -37.43
CA LEU A 43 8.61 25.66 -36.83
C LEU A 43 7.87 26.29 -35.64
N VAL A 44 8.40 26.10 -34.44
CA VAL A 44 7.94 26.72 -33.20
C VAL A 44 8.83 27.92 -32.88
N LYS A 45 8.23 29.03 -32.46
CA LYS A 45 8.95 30.26 -32.08
C LYS A 45 8.51 30.67 -30.68
N GLU A 46 9.47 31.05 -29.85
CA GLU A 46 9.21 31.43 -28.46
C GLU A 46 10.06 32.62 -28.05
N ARG A 47 9.49 33.50 -27.20
CA ARG A 47 10.21 34.61 -26.57
C ARG A 47 10.55 34.22 -25.14
N ILE A 48 11.84 34.25 -24.84
CA ILE A 48 12.37 33.88 -23.53
C ILE A 48 12.82 35.15 -22.84
N TYR A 49 12.34 35.36 -21.62
CA TYR A 49 12.67 36.51 -20.80
C TYR A 49 13.72 36.12 -19.76
N TRP A 50 14.63 37.05 -19.46
CA TRP A 50 15.57 36.89 -18.34
C TRP A 50 14.79 36.68 -17.02
N PRO A 51 15.20 35.78 -16.11
CA PRO A 51 16.50 35.09 -16.04
C PRO A 51 16.55 33.67 -16.62
N THR A 52 15.54 33.21 -17.37
CA THR A 52 15.47 31.81 -17.83
C THR A 52 16.72 31.41 -18.63
N THR A 53 17.40 30.33 -18.25
CA THR A 53 18.65 29.85 -18.88
C THR A 53 18.52 28.50 -19.59
N GLY A 54 17.34 27.90 -19.55
CA GLY A 54 17.07 26.61 -20.18
C GLY A 54 15.62 26.47 -20.62
N TYR A 55 15.41 25.60 -21.62
CA TYR A 55 14.12 25.27 -22.17
C TYR A 55 14.09 23.79 -22.57
N LEU A 56 13.06 23.08 -22.17
CA LEU A 56 12.87 21.69 -22.56
C LEU A 56 11.93 21.62 -23.77
N ILE A 57 12.47 21.21 -24.92
CA ILE A 57 11.65 20.81 -26.07
C ILE A 57 11.13 19.40 -25.75
N SER A 58 9.86 19.27 -25.43
CA SER A 58 9.23 18.01 -25.04
C SER A 58 8.35 17.39 -26.14
N GLY A 59 7.86 16.17 -25.91
CA GLY A 59 6.94 15.48 -26.81
C GLY A 59 7.61 14.90 -28.07
N LEU A 60 8.93 14.69 -28.02
CA LEU A 60 9.69 14.09 -29.10
C LEU A 60 9.65 12.56 -29.01
N LYS A 61 9.65 11.87 -30.15
CA LYS A 61 9.90 10.43 -30.18
C LYS A 61 11.36 10.13 -29.81
N THR A 62 11.63 8.91 -29.38
CA THR A 62 13.00 8.41 -29.14
C THR A 62 13.85 8.55 -30.40
N GLY A 63 14.98 9.26 -30.29
CA GLY A 63 15.90 9.55 -31.38
C GLY A 63 15.45 10.62 -32.37
N GLU A 64 14.30 11.27 -32.16
CA GLU A 64 13.83 12.36 -33.00
C GLU A 64 14.79 13.55 -32.96
N ARG A 65 15.04 14.13 -34.13
CA ARG A 65 15.95 15.26 -34.29
C ARG A 65 15.18 16.56 -34.35
N VAL A 66 15.74 17.59 -33.74
CA VAL A 66 15.25 18.96 -33.81
C VAL A 66 16.41 19.89 -34.11
N GLN A 67 16.15 20.94 -34.88
CA GLN A 67 17.09 22.04 -35.07
C GLN A 67 16.66 23.21 -34.21
N VAL A 68 17.61 23.77 -33.46
CA VAL A 68 17.35 24.85 -32.51
C VAL A 68 18.28 26.01 -32.81
N ARG A 69 17.75 27.23 -32.72
CA ARG A 69 18.56 28.46 -32.81
C ARG A 69 18.04 29.51 -31.86
N LEU A 70 18.94 30.36 -31.39
CA LEU A 70 18.66 31.39 -30.40
C LEU A 70 19.34 32.70 -30.80
N ARG A 71 18.64 33.82 -30.67
CA ARG A 71 19.22 35.16 -30.88
C ARG A 71 18.71 36.16 -29.84
N PRO A 72 19.51 37.17 -29.47
CA PRO A 72 19.05 38.30 -28.68
C PRO A 72 18.11 39.20 -29.48
N ILE A 73 17.14 39.77 -28.77
CA ILE A 73 16.26 40.83 -29.25
C ILE A 73 16.63 42.12 -28.48
N ALA A 74 16.90 43.20 -29.21
CA ALA A 74 17.15 44.51 -28.63
C ALA A 74 15.88 45.11 -28.02
N GLU A 75 16.03 46.12 -27.15
CA GLU A 75 14.90 46.79 -26.48
C GLU A 75 13.90 47.42 -27.46
N ASP A 76 14.38 47.88 -28.61
CA ASP A 76 13.55 48.42 -29.70
C ASP A 76 12.81 47.35 -30.51
N GLY A 77 12.98 46.06 -30.15
CA GLY A 77 12.39 44.91 -30.83
C GLY A 77 13.16 44.45 -32.07
N SER A 78 14.27 45.10 -32.42
CA SER A 78 15.12 44.67 -33.52
C SER A 78 15.94 43.43 -33.16
N ALA A 79 16.27 42.62 -34.16
CA ALA A 79 17.12 41.45 -33.98
C ALA A 79 17.96 41.24 -35.23
N ARG A 80 19.19 40.72 -35.04
CA ARG A 80 20.07 40.35 -36.15
C ARG A 80 19.40 39.30 -37.02
N ASP A 81 19.55 39.40 -38.34
CA ASP A 81 19.13 38.33 -39.25
C ASP A 81 19.73 36.98 -38.90
N TRP A 82 18.93 35.94 -39.15
CA TRP A 82 19.35 34.56 -38.96
C TRP A 82 20.37 34.16 -40.02
N ARG A 83 21.40 33.45 -39.59
CA ARG A 83 22.41 32.83 -40.44
C ARG A 83 22.14 31.34 -40.54
N VAL A 84 22.59 30.71 -41.63
CA VAL A 84 22.47 29.25 -41.83
C VAL A 84 23.17 28.49 -40.70
N GLY A 85 24.32 29.00 -40.22
CA GLY A 85 25.08 28.40 -39.12
C GLY A 85 24.54 28.66 -37.71
N ASP A 86 23.40 29.36 -37.57
CA ASP A 86 22.80 29.57 -36.24
C ASP A 86 22.04 28.33 -35.73
N TRP A 87 21.74 27.37 -36.62
CA TRP A 87 21.09 26.12 -36.27
C TRP A 87 22.05 25.16 -35.56
N VAL A 88 21.60 24.65 -34.42
CA VAL A 88 22.26 23.61 -33.63
C VAL A 88 21.34 22.39 -33.60
N GLU A 89 21.89 21.21 -33.84
CA GLU A 89 21.12 19.95 -33.78
C GLU A 89 20.94 19.52 -32.32
N GLY A 90 19.72 19.11 -31.99
CA GLY A 90 19.38 18.35 -30.79
C GLY A 90 18.77 17.01 -31.16
N VAL A 91 19.03 15.99 -30.36
CA VAL A 91 18.47 14.65 -30.54
C VAL A 91 17.95 14.17 -29.19
N SER A 92 16.74 13.62 -29.16
CA SER A 92 16.20 13.02 -27.94
C SER A 92 16.96 11.73 -27.59
N SER A 93 16.97 11.35 -26.30
CA SER A 93 17.73 10.18 -25.86
C SER A 93 17.19 8.90 -26.51
N VAL A 94 18.12 8.03 -26.92
CA VAL A 94 17.88 6.65 -27.39
C VAL A 94 18.35 5.62 -26.39
N ASP A 95 18.93 6.07 -25.28
CA ASP A 95 19.43 5.19 -24.23
C ASP A 95 18.24 4.59 -23.47
N ALA A 96 18.12 3.27 -23.50
CA ALA A 96 17.02 2.57 -22.85
C ALA A 96 17.07 2.74 -21.32
N GLY A 97 18.25 2.88 -20.72
CA GLY A 97 18.43 3.16 -19.30
C GLY A 97 17.87 4.53 -18.93
N ASP A 98 18.23 5.58 -19.66
CA ASP A 98 17.69 6.94 -19.46
C ASP A 98 16.16 6.95 -19.57
N ILE A 99 15.61 6.27 -20.58
CA ILE A 99 14.17 6.22 -20.83
C ILE A 99 13.45 5.47 -19.70
N ILE A 100 13.95 4.31 -19.30
CA ILE A 100 13.38 3.52 -18.20
C ILE A 100 13.44 4.33 -16.90
N GLN A 101 14.56 4.99 -16.62
CA GLN A 101 14.70 5.82 -15.43
C GLN A 101 13.69 6.97 -15.42
N ALA A 102 13.53 7.70 -16.52
CA ALA A 102 12.55 8.79 -16.57
C ALA A 102 11.10 8.31 -16.38
N LEU A 103 10.76 7.14 -16.92
CA LEU A 103 9.43 6.53 -16.69
C LEU A 103 9.24 6.10 -15.23
N ASP A 104 10.28 5.55 -14.59
CA ASP A 104 10.23 5.17 -13.18
C ASP A 104 10.07 6.41 -12.27
N GLU A 105 10.86 7.47 -12.53
CA GLU A 105 10.75 8.76 -11.84
C GLU A 105 9.36 9.40 -12.03
N GLU A 106 8.80 9.35 -13.23
CA GLU A 106 7.46 9.86 -13.52
C GLU A 106 6.39 9.07 -12.75
N ILE A 107 6.43 7.74 -12.77
CA ILE A 107 5.51 6.87 -12.01
C ILE A 107 5.59 7.18 -10.51
N GLN A 108 6.81 7.36 -9.98
CA GLN A 108 7.03 7.73 -8.58
C GLN A 108 6.51 9.13 -8.26
N SER A 109 6.64 10.10 -9.17
CA SER A 109 6.15 11.46 -8.97
C SER A 109 4.64 11.56 -8.75
N TYR A 110 3.87 10.67 -9.37
CA TYR A 110 2.42 10.58 -9.20
C TYR A 110 1.99 9.82 -7.93
N CYS A 111 2.92 9.17 -7.23
CA CYS A 111 2.66 8.39 -6.03
C CYS A 111 3.55 8.86 -4.88
N SER A 112 3.12 9.90 -4.16
CA SER A 112 3.80 10.44 -2.96
C SER A 112 3.78 9.52 -1.73
N ILE A 113 3.47 8.22 -1.88
CA ILE A 113 3.46 7.29 -0.75
C ILE A 113 4.81 6.59 -0.74
N GLU A 114 5.72 7.13 0.07
CA GLU A 114 7.16 6.84 0.19
C GLU A 114 7.56 5.35 0.32
N ASP A 115 6.60 4.42 0.46
CA ASP A 115 6.84 3.00 0.72
C ASP A 115 6.12 2.03 -0.22
N LEU A 116 5.31 2.50 -1.18
CA LEU A 116 4.62 1.62 -2.12
C LEU A 116 5.49 1.34 -3.34
N LYS A 117 6.48 0.47 -3.15
CA LYS A 117 7.06 -0.31 -4.26
C LYS A 117 5.98 -1.10 -5.04
N TRP A 118 4.75 -1.16 -4.53
CA TRP A 118 3.60 -1.87 -5.08
C TRP A 118 2.30 -1.09 -4.84
N GLY A 119 1.62 -0.65 -5.91
CA GLY A 119 0.28 -0.04 -5.86
C GLY A 119 -0.86 -1.07 -5.79
N TRP A 120 -1.95 -0.80 -6.51
CA TRP A 120 -2.95 -1.81 -6.86
C TRP A 120 -2.79 -2.22 -8.32
N PHE A 121 -2.92 -3.50 -8.63
CA PHE A 121 -2.95 -3.98 -10.02
C PHE A 121 -3.95 -5.12 -10.18
N VAL A 122 -4.43 -5.30 -11.41
CA VAL A 122 -5.27 -6.43 -11.80
C VAL A 122 -4.49 -7.28 -12.79
N ASP A 123 -4.40 -8.58 -12.55
CA ASP A 123 -3.72 -9.48 -13.46
C ASP A 123 -4.57 -9.84 -14.69
N LYS A 124 -4.00 -10.61 -15.61
CA LYS A 124 -4.72 -11.07 -16.81
C LYS A 124 -5.89 -12.02 -16.51
N ALA A 125 -5.94 -12.60 -15.31
CA ALA A 125 -7.02 -13.44 -14.84
C ALA A 125 -8.13 -12.63 -14.12
N GLY A 126 -7.98 -11.30 -13.99
CA GLY A 126 -8.93 -10.43 -13.31
C GLY A 126 -8.77 -10.40 -11.79
N GLN A 127 -7.68 -10.94 -11.25
CA GLN A 127 -7.39 -10.89 -9.80
C GLN A 127 -6.77 -9.56 -9.42
N ALA A 128 -7.33 -8.90 -8.41
CA ALA A 128 -6.81 -7.65 -7.88
C ALA A 128 -5.83 -7.90 -6.72
N TYR A 129 -4.66 -7.27 -6.79
CA TYR A 129 -3.62 -7.29 -5.76
C TYR A 129 -3.47 -5.88 -5.19
N ILE A 130 -3.59 -5.73 -3.87
CA ILE A 130 -3.52 -4.42 -3.19
C ILE A 130 -2.55 -4.53 -2.01
N HIS A 131 -1.46 -3.75 -2.02
CA HIS A 131 -0.42 -3.82 -0.98
C HIS A 131 -0.85 -3.14 0.34
N LYS A 132 -1.57 -2.01 0.26
CA LYS A 132 -2.19 -1.31 1.40
C LYS A 132 -3.56 -0.79 0.96
N ALA A 133 -4.62 -1.16 1.67
CA ALA A 133 -6.00 -0.74 1.37
C ALA A 133 -6.67 -0.18 2.62
N LEU A 134 -7.27 1.02 2.49
CA LEU A 134 -8.29 1.50 3.43
C LEU A 134 -9.65 1.11 2.84
N ILE A 135 -10.27 0.08 3.40
CA ILE A 135 -11.59 -0.41 2.96
C ILE A 135 -12.60 -0.01 4.04
N GLY A 136 -13.61 0.78 3.67
CA GLY A 136 -14.68 1.19 4.57
C GLY A 136 -15.58 0.00 4.92
N ASP A 137 -16.47 -0.36 4.00
CA ASP A 137 -17.34 -1.54 4.13
C ASP A 137 -16.99 -2.57 3.06
N GLY A 138 -16.74 -3.81 3.47
CA GLY A 138 -16.50 -4.94 2.58
C GLY A 138 -17.67 -5.91 2.59
N VAL A 139 -18.29 -6.15 1.44
CA VAL A 139 -19.32 -7.20 1.27
C VAL A 139 -18.70 -8.36 0.50
N LEU A 140 -18.73 -9.55 1.09
CA LEU A 140 -18.30 -10.78 0.45
C LEU A 140 -19.52 -11.54 -0.09
N SER A 141 -19.47 -12.02 -1.33
CA SER A 141 -20.49 -12.92 -1.85
C SER A 141 -20.36 -14.32 -1.23
N THR A 142 -21.45 -15.10 -1.26
CA THR A 142 -21.53 -16.40 -0.59
C THR A 142 -20.55 -17.42 -1.19
N GLY A 143 -19.69 -18.03 -0.35
CA GLY A 143 -18.88 -19.19 -0.74
C GLY A 143 -17.36 -19.05 -0.62
N TYR A 144 -16.82 -17.99 -0.01
CA TYR A 144 -15.37 -17.79 0.12
C TYR A 144 -14.84 -18.05 1.53
N ASN A 145 -13.61 -18.58 1.61
CA ASN A 145 -12.84 -18.69 2.83
C ASN A 145 -12.02 -17.42 3.02
N VAL A 146 -12.21 -16.72 4.12
CA VAL A 146 -11.46 -15.53 4.47
C VAL A 146 -10.50 -15.85 5.61
N LYS A 147 -9.21 -15.53 5.43
CA LYS A 147 -8.21 -15.58 6.49
C LYS A 147 -7.79 -14.15 6.83
N LEU A 148 -8.34 -13.61 7.92
CA LEU A 148 -7.98 -12.30 8.45
C LEU A 148 -6.97 -12.45 9.57
N ASN A 149 -5.94 -11.61 9.58
CA ASN A 149 -5.07 -11.43 10.73
C ASN A 149 -5.40 -10.07 11.35
N VAL A 150 -6.32 -10.05 12.31
CA VAL A 150 -6.80 -8.82 12.95
C VAL A 150 -5.89 -8.48 14.12
N ASN A 151 -5.27 -7.31 14.08
CA ASN A 151 -4.51 -6.77 15.21
C ASN A 151 -5.32 -5.61 15.82
N VAL A 152 -6.02 -5.86 16.92
CA VAL A 152 -6.82 -4.84 17.61
C VAL A 152 -5.90 -4.08 18.56
N THR A 153 -5.62 -2.81 18.25
CA THR A 153 -4.70 -1.97 19.06
C THR A 153 -5.40 -1.26 20.23
N ASP A 154 -6.74 -1.24 20.23
CA ASP A 154 -7.53 -0.71 21.34
C ASP A 154 -7.89 -1.81 22.35
N LYS A 155 -7.14 -1.80 23.46
CA LYS A 155 -7.48 -2.34 24.80
C LYS A 155 -7.79 -3.83 24.90
N ASP A 156 -6.76 -4.60 25.28
CA ASP A 156 -6.84 -5.81 26.14
C ASP A 156 -7.88 -6.90 25.82
N LYS A 157 -8.52 -6.88 24.64
CA LYS A 157 -9.47 -7.90 24.20
C LYS A 157 -9.16 -8.31 22.77
N GLN A 158 -8.50 -9.46 22.67
CA GLN A 158 -8.55 -10.25 21.45
C GLN A 158 -10.00 -10.73 21.29
N HIS A 159 -10.68 -10.24 20.26
CA HIS A 159 -11.88 -10.91 19.78
C HIS A 159 -11.41 -11.99 18.80
N GLU A 160 -11.34 -13.22 19.29
CA GLU A 160 -11.22 -14.39 18.41
C GLU A 160 -12.37 -14.34 17.40
N ALA A 161 -12.08 -14.56 16.13
CA ALA A 161 -13.11 -14.80 15.12
C ALA A 161 -13.80 -16.14 15.47
N GLY A 162 -14.79 -16.06 16.35
CA GLY A 162 -15.51 -17.17 16.93
C GLY A 162 -16.60 -16.62 17.84
N MET A 163 -17.81 -17.18 17.76
CA MET A 163 -18.89 -16.82 18.67
C MET A 163 -18.56 -17.38 20.05
N ALA A 164 -17.97 -16.57 20.93
CA ALA A 164 -17.86 -16.89 22.35
C ALA A 164 -19.27 -16.86 22.95
N LEU A 165 -19.77 -18.02 23.37
CA LEU A 165 -21.04 -18.15 24.06
C LEU A 165 -20.74 -18.32 25.55
N ASP A 166 -20.85 -17.22 26.29
CA ASP A 166 -20.75 -17.22 27.74
C ASP A 166 -22.12 -17.53 28.36
N VAL A 167 -22.12 -18.26 29.47
CA VAL A 167 -23.34 -18.55 30.23
C VAL A 167 -23.20 -17.82 31.56
N ASP A 168 -23.57 -16.53 31.55
CA ASP A 168 -23.57 -15.72 32.76
C ASP A 168 -24.81 -16.02 33.61
N ASP A 169 -24.62 -15.95 34.93
CA ASP A 169 -25.45 -16.54 35.98
C ASP A 169 -26.95 -16.21 35.83
N GLY A 170 -27.66 -17.08 35.10
CA GLY A 170 -29.12 -17.09 35.03
C GLY A 170 -29.79 -16.26 33.92
N LYS A 171 -29.07 -15.69 32.93
CA LYS A 171 -29.74 -14.95 31.84
C LYS A 171 -29.29 -15.37 30.43
N SER A 172 -30.23 -16.05 29.76
CA SER A 172 -30.27 -16.49 28.35
C SER A 172 -29.82 -17.93 28.11
N ARG A 173 -30.80 -18.80 27.85
CA ARG A 173 -30.57 -20.19 27.43
C ARG A 173 -30.49 -20.24 25.91
N VAL A 174 -29.30 -20.42 25.35
CA VAL A 174 -29.13 -20.71 23.92
C VAL A 174 -29.62 -22.14 23.66
N LYS A 175 -30.56 -22.33 22.73
CA LYS A 175 -31.03 -23.65 22.31
C LYS A 175 -30.23 -24.11 21.10
N PHE A 176 -29.33 -25.07 21.31
CA PHE A 176 -28.64 -25.75 20.22
C PHE A 176 -29.50 -26.92 19.72
N LEU A 177 -29.78 -26.95 18.42
CA LEU A 177 -30.34 -28.10 17.73
C LEU A 177 -29.20 -28.79 16.99
N ALA A 178 -28.83 -30.00 17.40
CA ALA A 178 -27.84 -30.81 16.72
C ALA A 178 -28.32 -32.26 16.68
N GLU A 179 -28.01 -33.00 15.62
CA GLU A 179 -28.33 -34.44 15.53
C GLU A 179 -27.53 -35.26 16.54
N LYS A 180 -26.29 -34.86 16.86
CA LYS A 180 -25.45 -35.45 17.90
C LYS A 180 -24.59 -34.38 18.57
N PHE A 181 -24.50 -34.46 19.90
CA PHE A 181 -23.54 -33.69 20.69
C PHE A 181 -22.37 -34.60 21.08
N ALA A 182 -21.15 -34.18 20.73
CA ALA A 182 -19.94 -34.79 21.25
C ALA A 182 -19.41 -33.89 22.36
N VAL A 183 -19.70 -34.24 23.61
CA VAL A 183 -19.05 -33.61 24.76
C VAL A 183 -17.73 -34.34 24.94
N ALA A 184 -16.60 -33.63 24.80
CA ALA A 184 -15.31 -34.14 25.26
C ALA A 184 -15.40 -34.30 26.78
N ALA A 185 -15.81 -35.48 27.23
CA ALA A 185 -16.03 -35.77 28.62
C ALA A 185 -14.68 -36.04 29.28
N ASN A 186 -14.00 -34.98 29.70
CA ASN A 186 -12.90 -35.06 30.67
C ASN A 186 -13.41 -35.56 32.05
N THR A 187 -14.73 -35.77 32.17
CA THR A 187 -15.50 -35.90 33.40
C THR A 187 -16.23 -37.25 33.54
N GLN A 188 -15.86 -38.29 32.79
CA GLN A 188 -16.26 -39.66 33.18
C GLN A 188 -15.86 -39.94 34.64
N ASN A 189 -14.71 -39.42 35.06
CA ASN A 189 -14.24 -39.52 36.44
C ASN A 189 -15.03 -38.66 37.44
N ALA A 190 -15.57 -37.50 37.04
CA ALA A 190 -16.24 -36.59 37.99
C ALA A 190 -17.59 -37.15 38.46
N LEU A 191 -18.36 -37.73 37.53
CA LEU A 191 -19.64 -38.34 37.86
C LEU A 191 -19.44 -39.62 38.67
N GLU A 192 -18.45 -40.44 38.29
CA GLU A 192 -18.08 -41.66 39.02
C GLU A 192 -17.57 -41.34 40.43
N THR A 193 -16.71 -40.32 40.58
CA THR A 193 -16.20 -39.87 41.89
C THR A 193 -17.33 -39.35 42.78
N ALA A 194 -18.24 -38.54 42.23
CA ALA A 194 -19.39 -38.02 42.98
C ALA A 194 -20.33 -39.15 43.46
N LEU A 195 -20.54 -40.16 42.61
CA LEU A 195 -21.33 -41.34 42.95
C LEU A 195 -20.64 -42.19 44.03
N GLN A 196 -19.34 -42.46 43.87
CA GLN A 196 -18.54 -43.21 44.86
C GLN A 196 -18.51 -42.51 46.22
N GLN A 197 -18.35 -41.19 46.26
CA GLN A 197 -18.38 -40.41 47.51
C GLN A 197 -19.75 -40.47 48.19
N SER A 198 -20.84 -40.36 47.41
CA SER A 198 -22.20 -40.44 47.93
C SER A 198 -22.49 -41.82 48.53
N ILE A 199 -22.08 -42.89 47.85
CA ILE A 199 -22.22 -44.26 48.35
C ILE A 199 -21.40 -44.47 49.62
N LYS A 200 -20.12 -44.07 49.61
CA LYS A 200 -19.23 -44.21 50.77
C LYS A 200 -19.81 -43.51 52.00
N LYS A 201 -20.31 -42.28 51.82
CA LYS A 201 -20.92 -41.51 52.91
C LYS A 201 -22.11 -42.23 53.53
N VAL A 202 -23.04 -42.71 52.70
CA VAL A 202 -24.24 -43.43 53.19
C VAL A 202 -23.84 -44.72 53.92
N VAL A 203 -22.87 -45.47 53.40
CA VAL A 203 -22.38 -46.69 54.04
C VAL A 203 -21.73 -46.39 55.39
N ASP A 204 -20.84 -45.40 55.45
CA ASP A 204 -20.15 -44.99 56.69
C ASP A 204 -21.17 -44.52 57.75
N GLU A 205 -22.15 -43.69 57.37
CA GLU A 205 -23.21 -43.22 58.27
C GLU A 205 -24.09 -44.39 58.77
N THR A 206 -24.43 -45.33 57.90
CA THR A 206 -25.27 -46.50 58.25
C THR A 206 -24.54 -47.44 59.21
N ILE A 207 -23.25 -47.73 58.94
CA ILE A 207 -22.43 -48.58 59.82
C ILE A 207 -22.21 -47.88 61.17
N GLN A 208 -21.87 -46.59 61.16
CA GLN A 208 -21.75 -45.79 62.39
C GLN A 208 -23.02 -45.89 63.22
N GLN A 209 -24.19 -45.60 62.64
CA GLN A 209 -25.49 -45.69 63.33
C GLN A 209 -25.78 -47.10 63.88
N ALA A 210 -25.46 -48.15 63.12
CA ALA A 210 -25.68 -49.53 63.56
C ALA A 210 -24.77 -49.95 64.73
N MET A 211 -23.59 -49.33 64.85
CA MET A 211 -22.60 -49.59 65.91
C MET A 211 -22.77 -48.71 67.16
N GLN A 212 -23.52 -47.61 67.10
CA GLN A 212 -23.76 -46.75 68.28
C GLN A 212 -24.53 -47.51 69.38
N PRO A 213 -24.41 -47.10 70.66
CA PRO A 213 -25.17 -47.71 71.74
C PRO A 213 -26.68 -47.72 71.47
N GLY A 214 -27.28 -48.92 71.48
CA GLY A 214 -28.68 -49.14 71.09
C GLY A 214 -28.90 -49.52 69.62
N GLY A 215 -27.87 -49.41 68.77
CA GLY A 215 -27.91 -49.81 67.36
C GLY A 215 -28.02 -51.32 67.13
N ALA A 216 -28.39 -51.72 65.91
CA ALA A 216 -28.67 -53.13 65.58
C ALA A 216 -27.46 -54.06 65.79
N ILE A 217 -26.25 -53.61 65.44
CA ILE A 217 -25.02 -54.40 65.64
C ILE A 217 -24.62 -54.38 67.13
N TRP A 218 -24.69 -53.22 67.78
CA TRP A 218 -24.37 -53.06 69.20
C TRP A 218 -25.25 -53.94 70.10
N THR A 219 -26.56 -53.99 69.83
CA THR A 219 -27.52 -54.80 70.60
C THR A 219 -27.35 -56.29 70.37
N SER A 220 -26.89 -56.71 69.19
CA SER A 220 -26.60 -58.10 68.87
C SER A 220 -25.34 -58.60 69.56
N LEU A 221 -24.26 -57.79 69.58
CA LEU A 221 -23.02 -58.15 70.28
C LEU A 221 -23.21 -58.31 71.79
N ARG A 222 -24.05 -57.47 72.42
CA ARG A 222 -24.29 -57.51 73.87
C ARG A 222 -25.21 -58.66 74.33
N ARG A 223 -25.93 -59.32 73.41
CA ARG A 223 -26.77 -60.50 73.74
C ARG A 223 -26.02 -61.82 73.66
N GLY A 224 -24.82 -61.84 73.08
CA GLY A 224 -24.02 -63.05 72.86
C GLY A 224 -22.88 -63.29 73.88
N ILE A 225 -22.79 -62.48 74.95
CA ILE A 225 -21.82 -62.61 76.06
C ILE A 225 -22.59 -62.78 77.36
#